data_AF-A0A9Q3P4P1-F1
#
_entry.id   AF-A0A9Q3P4P1-F1
#
_cell.length_a   1.000
_cell.length_b   1.000
_cell.length_c   1.000
_cell.angle_alpha   90.00
_cell.angle_beta   90.00
_cell.angle_gamma   90.00
#
_symmetry.space_group_name_H-M   'P 1'
#
loop_
_entity.id
_entity.type
_entity.pdbx_description
1 polymer ?
#
loop_
_entity_poly.entity_id
_entity_poly.type
_entity_poly.pdbx_seq_one_letter_code
_entity_poly.pdbx_strand_id
1 'polypeptide(L)'
;MVVQAATGHTFSLGFCYMEWENDDGYIWALQELKMLFQPPRIPKVIITDCEPALKLAIESVFPSSIHNYFTWHISKNLIQNCPKYFQADNWKDYQTSWNLLVSSKSTEE
;
A
#
# COMPACT_ATOMS: atom_id res chain seq x y z
N MET A 1 -0.78 -10.30 -4.76
CA MET A 1 -0.53 -8.98 -5.38
C MET A 1 -1.51 -8.76 -6.51
N VAL A 2 -2.19 -7.61 -6.52
CA VAL A 2 -2.98 -7.13 -7.65
C VAL A 2 -2.15 -6.10 -8.40
N VAL A 3 -2.14 -6.17 -9.73
CA VAL A 3 -1.41 -5.23 -10.60
C VAL A 3 -2.36 -4.58 -11.59
N GLN A 4 -2.02 -3.37 -12.04
CA GLN A 4 -2.73 -2.66 -13.10
C GLN A 4 -1.88 -2.64 -14.37
N ALA A 5 -2.45 -3.09 -15.49
CA ALA A 5 -1.83 -3.00 -16.80
C ALA A 5 -1.92 -1.58 -17.36
N ALA A 6 -1.11 -1.29 -18.39
CA ALA A 6 -1.15 0.01 -19.10
C ALA A 6 -2.52 0.30 -19.74
N THR A 7 -3.37 -0.71 -19.92
CA THR A 7 -4.76 -0.56 -20.41
C THR A 7 -5.75 -0.16 -19.29
N GLY A 8 -5.28 0.04 -18.06
CA GLY A 8 -6.10 0.32 -16.88
C GLY A 8 -6.75 -0.92 -16.24
N HIS A 9 -6.64 -2.10 -16.87
CA HIS A 9 -7.19 -3.34 -16.34
C HIS A 9 -6.37 -3.86 -15.16
N THR A 10 -7.07 -4.25 -14.09
CA THR A 10 -6.45 -4.88 -12.93
C THR A 10 -6.58 -6.40 -12.98
N PHE A 11 -5.54 -7.12 -12.61
CA PHE A 11 -5.58 -8.57 -12.46
C PHE A 11 -4.72 -9.04 -11.29
N SER A 12 -5.02 -10.23 -10.78
CA SER A 12 -4.21 -10.87 -9.74
C SER A 12 -2.96 -11.47 -10.38
N LEU A 13 -1.79 -11.00 -9.97
CA LEU A 13 -0.50 -11.52 -10.48
C LEU A 13 -0.08 -12.80 -9.75
N GLY A 14 -0.43 -12.92 -8.47
CA GLY A 14 -0.11 -14.08 -7.66
C GLY A 14 -0.54 -13.93 -6.20
N PHE A 15 -0.52 -15.05 -5.48
CA PHE A 15 -0.83 -15.14 -4.06
C PHE A 15 0.35 -15.77 -3.35
N CYS A 16 0.66 -15.29 -2.15
CA CYS A 16 1.72 -15.82 -1.31
C CYS A 16 1.15 -16.09 0.07
N TYR A 17 1.35 -17.31 0.57
CA TYR A 17 1.01 -17.69 1.93
C TYR A 17 2.31 -17.74 2.71
N MET A 18 2.40 -16.94 3.77
CA MET A 18 3.58 -16.85 4.61
C MET A 18 3.19 -17.26 6.02
N GLU A 19 4.09 -17.97 6.70
CA GLU A 19 3.89 -18.39 8.09
C GLU A 19 4.05 -17.20 9.05
N TRP A 20 4.96 -16.26 8.71
CA TRP A 20 5.29 -15.11 9.52
C TRP A 20 5.36 -13.83 8.68
N GLU A 21 4.77 -12.75 9.19
CA GLU A 21 4.84 -11.40 8.63
C GLU A 21 6.07 -10.68 9.20
N ASN A 22 7.25 -11.05 8.69
CA ASN A 22 8.53 -10.47 9.10
C ASN A 22 9.40 -10.12 7.88
N ASP A 23 10.52 -9.43 8.14
CA ASP A 23 11.42 -8.93 7.10
C ASP A 23 11.84 -10.05 6.12
N ASP A 24 12.31 -11.20 6.64
CA ASP A 24 12.78 -12.32 5.82
C ASP A 24 11.66 -12.92 4.95
N GLY A 25 10.47 -13.09 5.51
CA GLY A 25 9.30 -13.61 4.80
C GLY A 25 8.89 -12.69 3.65
N TYR A 26 8.79 -11.38 3.91
CA TYR A 26 8.46 -10.41 2.86
C TYR A 26 9.55 -10.28 1.81
N ILE A 27 10.84 -10.27 2.20
CA ILE A 27 11.96 -10.23 1.26
C ILE A 27 11.89 -11.43 0.32
N TRP A 28 11.72 -12.64 0.86
CA TRP A 28 11.61 -13.85 0.06
C TRP A 28 10.42 -13.77 -0.91
N ALA A 29 9.23 -13.43 -0.42
CA ALA A 29 8.03 -13.34 -1.27
C ALA A 29 8.18 -12.30 -2.39
N LEU A 30 8.80 -11.16 -2.10
CA LEU A 30 9.07 -10.11 -3.09
C LEU A 30 10.16 -10.53 -4.09
N GLN A 31 11.16 -11.31 -3.68
CA GLN A 31 12.17 -11.87 -4.58
C GLN A 31 11.55 -12.85 -5.58
N GLU A 32 10.70 -13.77 -5.11
CA GLU A 32 9.94 -14.69 -5.98
C GLU A 32 9.06 -13.91 -6.97
N LEU A 33 8.38 -12.88 -6.48
CA LEU A 33 7.60 -11.97 -7.32
C LEU A 33 8.47 -11.25 -8.36
N LYS A 34 9.66 -10.78 -7.97
CA LYS A 34 10.60 -10.06 -8.85
C LYS A 34 11.03 -10.90 -10.05
N MET A 35 11.08 -12.23 -9.91
CA MET A 35 11.38 -13.15 -11.01
C MET A 35 10.37 -13.06 -12.16
N LEU A 36 9.14 -12.59 -11.91
CA LEU A 36 8.13 -12.35 -12.95
C LEU A 36 8.40 -11.08 -13.77
N PHE A 37 9.21 -10.17 -13.25
CA PHE A 37 9.51 -8.88 -13.88
C PHE A 37 10.90 -8.89 -14.51
N GLN A 38 10.95 -8.90 -15.85
CA GLN A 38 12.21 -8.73 -16.60
C GLN A 38 12.44 -7.25 -16.90
N PRO A 39 13.68 -6.71 -16.79
CA PRO A 39 13.97 -5.34 -17.21
C PRO A 39 13.53 -5.09 -18.67
N PRO A 40 12.87 -3.96 -18.96
CA PRO A 40 12.62 -2.79 -18.10
C PRO A 40 11.25 -2.82 -17.37
N ARG A 41 10.56 -3.96 -17.29
CA ARG A 41 9.15 -4.08 -16.83
C ARG A 41 9.00 -4.16 -15.31
N ILE A 42 9.82 -3.43 -14.56
CA ILE A 42 9.71 -3.35 -13.09
C ILE A 42 8.54 -2.42 -12.74
N PRO A 43 7.70 -2.77 -11.73
CA PRO A 43 6.64 -1.87 -11.26
C PRO A 43 7.20 -0.50 -10.88
N LYS A 44 6.64 0.58 -11.42
CA LYS A 44 7.05 1.95 -11.05
C LYS A 44 6.54 2.37 -9.68
N VAL A 45 5.35 1.89 -9.33
CA VAL A 45 4.66 2.23 -8.08
C VAL A 45 4.21 0.93 -7.42
N ILE A 46 4.48 0.80 -6.13
CA ILE A 46 3.99 -0.28 -5.29
C ILE A 46 3.15 0.37 -4.18
N ILE A 47 1.93 -0.13 -3.97
CA ILE A 47 1.00 0.42 -2.98
C ILE A 47 0.69 -0.66 -1.94
N THR A 48 0.98 -0.39 -0.66
CA THR A 48 0.73 -1.31 0.46
C THR A 48 0.16 -0.58 1.68
N ASP A 49 -0.20 -1.32 2.73
CA ASP A 49 -0.87 -0.84 3.95
C ASP A 49 0.07 -0.27 5.04
N CYS A 50 1.25 0.23 4.67
CA CYS A 50 2.23 0.86 5.57
C CYS A 50 2.79 -0.08 6.67
N GLU A 51 2.76 -1.39 6.46
CA GLU A 51 3.41 -2.34 7.37
C GLU A 51 4.95 -2.14 7.33
N PRO A 52 5.63 -1.93 8.49
CA PRO A 52 7.05 -1.60 8.54
C PRO A 52 7.99 -2.61 7.88
N ALA A 53 7.80 -3.92 8.11
CA ALA A 53 8.68 -4.96 7.58
C ALA A 53 8.58 -5.06 6.05
N LEU A 54 7.36 -4.99 5.52
CA LEU A 54 7.04 -4.98 4.09
C LEU A 54 7.62 -3.74 3.41
N LYS A 55 7.59 -2.59 4.07
CA LYS A 55 8.23 -1.37 3.55
C LYS A 55 9.73 -1.58 3.34
N LEU A 56 10.44 -2.07 4.37
CA LEU A 56 11.88 -2.34 4.28
C LEU A 56 12.19 -3.39 3.21
N ALA A 57 11.36 -4.42 3.11
CA ALA A 57 11.49 -5.45 2.09
C ALA A 57 11.29 -4.89 0.66
N ILE A 58 10.33 -3.99 0.45
CA ILE A 58 10.12 -3.31 -0.85
C ILE A 58 11.33 -2.46 -1.21
N GLU A 59 11.84 -1.64 -0.28
CA GLU A 59 13.02 -0.79 -0.52
C GLU A 59 14.26 -1.63 -0.89
N SER A 60 14.41 -2.81 -0.28
CA SER A 60 15.49 -3.76 -0.58
C SER A 60 15.33 -4.44 -1.95
N VAL A 61 14.13 -4.94 -2.27
CA VAL A 61 13.92 -5.77 -3.47
C VAL A 61 13.60 -4.93 -4.73
N PHE A 62 12.89 -3.82 -4.56
CA PHE A 62 12.43 -2.91 -5.62
C PHE A 62 12.90 -1.46 -5.38
N PRO A 63 14.22 -1.20 -5.32
CA PRO A 63 14.76 0.11 -4.93
C PRO A 63 14.41 1.24 -5.92
N SER A 64 14.01 0.92 -7.14
CA SER A 64 13.60 1.90 -8.16
C SER A 64 12.10 2.22 -8.14
N SER A 65 11.31 1.54 -7.31
CA SER A 65 9.87 1.71 -7.24
C SER A 65 9.51 2.76 -6.20
N ILE A 66 8.54 3.63 -6.53
CA ILE A 66 7.94 4.55 -5.56
C ILE A 66 6.99 3.73 -4.68
N HIS A 67 7.18 3.81 -3.36
CA HIS A 67 6.32 3.14 -2.39
C HIS A 67 5.28 4.12 -1.85
N ASN A 68 4.00 3.84 -2.13
CA ASN A 68 2.87 4.63 -1.67
C ASN A 68 2.00 3.84 -0.69
N TYR A 69 1.28 4.56 0.16
CA TYR A 69 0.36 3.94 1.09
C TYR A 69 -1.05 3.81 0.50
N PHE A 70 -1.69 2.68 0.78
CA PHE A 70 -3.07 2.45 0.39
C PHE A 70 -4.01 3.22 1.32
N THR A 71 -4.38 4.43 0.92
CA THR A 71 -5.21 5.36 1.71
C THR A 71 -6.54 4.76 2.14
N TRP A 72 -7.09 3.81 1.38
CA TRP A 72 -8.31 3.09 1.76
C TRP A 72 -8.12 2.22 3.01
N HIS A 73 -6.98 1.51 3.15
CA HIS A 73 -6.70 0.71 4.35
C HIS A 73 -6.53 1.63 5.57
N ILE A 74 -5.81 2.74 5.40
CA ILE A 74 -5.68 3.76 6.46
C ILE A 74 -7.06 4.29 6.85
N SER A 75 -7.89 4.68 5.87
CA SER A 75 -9.25 5.17 6.10
C SER A 75 -10.12 4.16 6.83
N LYS A 76 -10.04 2.87 6.46
CA LYS A 76 -10.76 1.79 7.13
C LYS A 76 -10.33 1.64 8.59
N ASN A 77 -9.02 1.65 8.84
CA ASN A 77 -8.48 1.54 10.19
C ASN A 77 -8.93 2.72 11.07
N LEU A 78 -8.87 3.94 10.54
CA LEU A 78 -9.36 5.15 11.22
C LEU A 78 -10.85 5.04 11.56
N ILE A 79 -11.70 4.67 10.60
CA ILE A 79 -13.15 4.55 10.84
C ILE A 79 -13.47 3.48 11.89
N GLN A 80 -12.69 2.39 11.95
CA GLN A 80 -12.94 1.31 12.89
C GLN A 80 -12.45 1.63 14.31
N ASN A 81 -11.27 2.25 14.44
CA ASN A 81 -10.58 2.34 15.72
C ASN A 81 -10.58 3.73 16.34
N CYS A 82 -10.77 4.79 15.54
CA CYS A 82 -10.69 6.15 16.04
C CYS A 82 -11.98 6.75 16.64
N PRO A 83 -13.22 6.37 16.28
CA PRO A 83 -14.42 7.06 16.76
C PRO A 83 -14.51 7.19 18.29
N LYS A 84 -14.04 6.17 19.02
CA LYS A 84 -14.05 6.13 20.49
C LYS A 84 -13.19 7.20 21.17
N TYR A 85 -12.29 7.86 20.43
CA TYR A 85 -11.44 8.93 20.95
C TYR A 85 -12.00 10.33 20.68
N PHE A 86 -13.15 10.45 20.02
CA PHE A 86 -13.78 11.72 19.68
C PHE A 86 -15.08 11.93 20.46
N GLN A 87 -15.38 13.19 20.78
CA GLN A 87 -16.75 13.59 21.09
C GLN A 87 -17.60 13.52 19.81
N ALA A 88 -18.90 13.21 19.92
CA ALA A 88 -19.75 12.88 18.78
C ALA A 88 -19.72 13.93 17.65
N ASP A 89 -19.68 15.22 18.01
CA ASP A 89 -19.67 16.32 17.03
C ASP A 89 -18.32 16.45 16.29
N ASN A 90 -17.21 16.15 16.97
CA ASN A 90 -15.86 16.30 16.41
C ASN A 90 -15.48 15.16 15.44
N TRP A 91 -16.13 14.00 15.54
CA TRP A 91 -15.84 12.86 14.66
C TRP A 91 -16.23 13.16 13.20
N LYS A 92 -17.37 13.82 13.00
CA LYS A 92 -17.87 14.16 11.66
C LYS A 92 -16.98 15.18 10.96
N ASP A 93 -16.49 16.17 11.71
CA ASP A 93 -15.54 17.16 11.21
C ASP A 93 -14.21 16.50 10.82
N TYR A 94 -13.70 15.60 11.67
CA TYR A 94 -12.51 14.82 11.37
C TYR A 94 -12.67 13.99 10.09
N GLN A 95 -13.79 13.28 9.92
CA GLN A 95 -14.06 12.51 8.71
C GLN A 95 -14.08 13.39 7.46
N THR A 96 -14.63 14.59 7.57
CA THR A 96 -14.67 15.57 6.48
C THR A 96 -13.26 16.02 6.11
N SER A 97 -12.44 16.42 7.09
CA SER A 97 -11.04 16.81 6.87
C SER A 97 -10.20 15.67 6.29
N TRP A 98 -10.40 14.44 6.78
CA TRP A 98 -9.72 13.25 6.27
C TRP A 98 -10.07 12.98 4.80
N ASN A 99 -11.35 13.04 4.43
CA ASN A 99 -11.78 12.85 3.04
C ASN A 99 -11.20 13.91 2.11
N LEU A 100 -11.15 15.17 2.55
CA LEU A 100 -10.51 16.26 1.79
C LEU A 100 -9.03 15.96 1.56
N LEU A 101 -8.31 15.54 2.61
CA LEU A 101 -6.89 15.18 2.53
C LEU A 101 -6.65 14.03 1.54
N VAL A 102 -7.41 12.93 1.64
CA VAL A 102 -7.25 11.76 0.76
C VAL A 102 -7.57 12.08 -0.70
N SER A 103 -8.47 13.04 -0.95
CA SER A 103 -8.82 13.49 -2.31
C SER A 103 -7.91 14.60 -2.86
N SER A 104 -7.01 15.14 -2.03
CA SER A 104 -6.13 16.22 -2.44
C SER A 104 -5.07 15.72 -3.43
N LYS A 105 -4.66 16.60 -4.35
CA LYS A 105 -3.57 16.30 -5.28
C LYS A 105 -2.24 16.35 -4.54
N SER A 106 -1.42 15.30 -4.68
CA SER A 106 -0.01 15.35 -4.29
C SER A 106 0.77 16.26 -5.25
N THR A 107 1.81 16.93 -4.74
CA THR A 107 2.64 17.88 -5.50
C THR A 107 3.60 17.19 -6.49
N GLU A 108 3.56 15.87 -6.57
CA GLU A 108 4.30 15.06 -7.54
C GLU A 108 3.50 14.94 -8.85
N GLU A 109 3.46 16.03 -9.62
CA GLU A 109 3.10 16.08 -11.05
C GLU A 109 4.26 16.71 -11.84
#